data_AF-A0A379ZQD4-F1
#
_entry.id   AF-A0A379ZQD4-F1
#
_cell.length_a   1.000
_cell.length_b   1.000
_cell.length_c   1.000
_cell.angle_alpha   90.00
_cell.angle_beta   90.00
_cell.angle_gamma   90.00
#
_symmetry.space_group_name_H-M   'P 1'
#
loop_
_entity.id
_entity.type
_entity.pdbx_description
1 polymer ?
#
loop_
_entity_poly.entity_id
_entity_poly.type
_entity_poly.pdbx_seq_one_letter_code
_entity_poly.pdbx_strand_id
1 'polypeptide(L)' 'MKVKELIVALEQLNPEMEVIGFTANGDKFNDANRVYELKELKLAKAHRERARTKSVDATLNFAPSGEDQAVLYLTSDF' A
#
# COMPACT_ATOMS: atom_id res chain seq x y z
N MET A 1 -9.52 -7.93 -6.61
CA MET A 1 -10.53 -7.37 -5.67
C MET A 1 -11.72 -6.86 -6.48
N LYS A 2 -12.95 -7.06 -5.99
CA LYS A 2 -14.16 -6.54 -6.64
C LYS A 2 -14.41 -5.07 -6.25
N VAL A 3 -15.07 -4.31 -7.13
CA VAL A 3 -15.37 -2.87 -6.91
C VAL A 3 -16.11 -2.63 -5.58
N LYS A 4 -17.07 -3.49 -5.22
CA LYS A 4 -17.82 -3.37 -3.97
C LYS A 4 -16.93 -3.50 -2.72
N GLU A 5 -15.94 -4.39 -2.77
CA GLU A 5 -14.99 -4.59 -1.66
C GLU A 5 -14.07 -3.38 -1.52
N LEU A 6 -13.64 -2.79 -2.64
CA LEU A 6 -12.83 -1.59 -2.66
C LEU A 6 -13.56 -0.40 -2.04
N ILE A 7 -14.83 -0.18 -2.39
CA ILE A 7 -15.64 0.92 -1.83
C ILE A 7 -15.73 0.79 -0.31
N VAL A 8 -16.06 -0.40 0.20
CA VAL A 8 -16.17 -0.64 1.64
C VAL A 8 -14.82 -0.40 2.34
N ALA A 9 -13.70 -0.82 1.74
CA ALA A 9 -12.38 -0.57 2.31
C ALA A 9 -12.04 0.93 2.34
N LEU A 10 -12.38 1.68 1.28
CA LEU A 10 -12.16 3.13 1.20
C LEU A 10 -13.00 3.91 2.21
N GLU A 11 -14.26 3.52 2.46
CA GLU A 11 -15.13 4.14 3.45
C GLU A 11 -14.60 4.03 4.90
N GLN A 12 -13.73 3.04 5.16
CA GLN A 12 -13.12 2.82 6.48
C GLN A 12 -11.81 3.59 6.67
N LEU A 13 -11.25 4.19 5.61
CA LEU A 13 -10.01 4.94 5.67
C LEU A 13 -10.26 6.41 6.01
N ASN A 14 -9.31 7.02 6.72
CA ASN A 14 -9.30 8.46 6.88
C ASN A 14 -9.00 9.10 5.49
N PRO A 15 -9.85 10.00 4.98
CA PRO A 15 -9.66 10.64 3.67
C PRO A 15 -8.33 11.38 3.50
N GLU A 16 -7.70 11.79 4.60
CA GLU A 16 -6.41 12.51 4.59
C GLU A 16 -5.19 11.56 4.59
N MET A 17 -5.40 10.24 4.66
CA MET A 17 -4.30 9.26 4.62
C MET A 17 -3.77 9.06 3.20
N GLU A 18 -2.44 9.02 3.10
CA GLU A 18 -1.75 8.60 1.88
C GLU A 18 -1.83 7.07 1.73
N VAL A 19 -2.23 6.58 0.56
CA VAL A 19 -2.26 5.15 0.24
C VAL A 19 -0.92 4.72 -0.35
N ILE A 20 -0.29 3.71 0.25
CA ILE A 20 1.03 3.23 -0.17
C ILE A 20 0.88 1.85 -0.84
N GLY A 21 1.36 1.74 -2.09
CA GLY A 21 1.23 0.55 -2.93
C GLY A 21 2.42 -0.43 -2.83
N PHE A 22 2.12 -1.72 -2.69
CA PHE A 22 3.10 -2.82 -2.66
C PHE A 22 2.72 -3.93 -3.64
N THR A 23 3.70 -4.66 -4.15
CA THR A 23 3.43 -5.91 -4.86
C THR A 23 3.12 -7.04 -3.87
N ALA A 24 2.52 -8.13 -4.33
CA ALA A 24 2.15 -9.30 -3.53
C ALA A 24 3.34 -9.95 -2.79
N ASN A 25 4.57 -9.75 -3.30
CA ASN A 25 5.79 -10.26 -2.68
C ASN A 25 6.38 -9.29 -1.64
N GLY A 26 5.71 -8.16 -1.37
CA GLY A 26 6.24 -7.10 -0.51
C GLY A 26 7.29 -6.22 -1.20
N ASP A 27 7.62 -6.51 -2.46
CA ASP A 27 8.53 -5.69 -3.24
C ASP A 27 7.89 -4.35 -3.60
N LYS A 28 8.72 -3.31 -3.56
CA LYS A 28 8.35 -1.95 -3.91
C LYS A 28 7.82 -1.88 -5.35
N PHE A 29 6.74 -1.13 -5.55
CA PHE A 29 6.17 -0.89 -6.86
C PHE A 29 7.19 -0.17 -7.75
N ASN A 30 7.66 -0.84 -8.81
CA ASN A 30 8.54 -0.27 -9.83
C ASN A 30 7.74 -0.16 -11.14
N ASP A 31 7.62 1.08 -11.61
CA ASP A 31 6.72 1.62 -12.63
C ASP A 31 7.05 1.16 -14.08
N ALA A 32 7.16 -0.15 -14.31
CA ALA A 32 7.49 -0.69 -15.62
C ALA A 32 6.29 -1.40 -16.27
N ASN A 33 5.41 -0.63 -16.93
CA ASN A 33 4.48 -1.08 -17.99
C ASN A 33 3.66 -2.37 -17.75
N ARG A 34 3.33 -2.71 -16.50
CA ARG A 34 2.57 -3.92 -16.16
C ARG A 34 1.15 -3.58 -15.75
N VAL A 35 0.20 -4.40 -16.18
CA VAL A 35 -1.16 -4.39 -15.64
C VAL A 35 -1.11 -5.06 -14.28
N TYR A 36 -1.77 -4.45 -13.29
CA TYR A 36 -1.86 -4.98 -11.94
C TYR A 36 -3.32 -5.18 -11.54
N GLU A 37 -3.61 -6.28 -10.85
CA GLU A 37 -4.86 -6.50 -10.13
C GLU A 37 -4.71 -6.00 -8.69
N LEU A 38 -5.67 -5.19 -8.22
CA LEU A 38 -5.80 -4.85 -6.80
C LEU A 38 -6.13 -6.12 -6.02
N LYS A 39 -5.29 -6.52 -5.06
CA LYS A 39 -5.56 -7.69 -4.21
C LYS A 39 -6.25 -7.29 -2.91
N GLU A 40 -5.69 -6.34 -2.18
CA GLU A 40 -6.14 -5.99 -0.82
C GLU A 40 -5.86 -4.51 -0.50
N LEU A 41 -6.75 -3.85 0.25
CA LEU A 41 -6.57 -2.52 0.81
C LEU A 41 -6.91 -2.62 2.30
N LYS A 42 -5.95 -2.30 3.17
CA LYS A 42 -6.17 -2.38 4.62
C LYS A 42 -5.36 -1.35 5.40
N LEU A 43 -5.78 -1.12 6.64
CA LEU A 43 -4.95 -0.45 7.64
C LEU A 43 -3.94 -1.45 8.20
N ALA A 44 -2.67 -1.07 8.19
CA ALA A 44 -1.59 -1.83 8.79
C ALA A 44 -0.74 -0.92 9.67
N LYS A 45 -0.25 -1.46 10.79
CA LYS A 45 0.69 -0.74 11.64
C LYS A 45 2.10 -0.83 11.09
N ALA A 46 2.71 0.31 10.81
CA ALA A 46 4.05 0.37 10.26
C ALA A 46 4.80 1.65 10.66
N HIS A 47 6.13 1.55 10.67
CA HIS A 47 7.02 2.70 10.79
C HIS A 47 7.44 3.16 9.40
N ARG A 48 7.26 4.45 9.11
CA ARG A 48 7.66 5.06 7.83
C ARG A 48 9.12 5.50 7.92
N GLU A 49 10.02 4.72 7.34
CA GLU A 49 11.42 5.14 7.19
C GLU A 49 11.56 5.96 5.90
N ARG A 50 11.78 7.27 6.06
CA ARG A 50 12.19 8.13 4.94
C ARG A 50 13.69 7.92 4.69
N ALA A 51 14.03 7.11 3.70
CA ALA A 51 15.38 7.11 3.17
C ALA A 51 15.65 8.49 2.54
N ARG A 52 16.79 9.13 2.87
CA ARG A 52 17.24 10.40 2.24
C ARG A 52 17.63 10.16 0.78
N THR A 53 16.66 9.87 -0.07
CA THR A 53 16.83 9.79 -1.52
C THR A 53 15.89 10.78 -2.17
N LYS A 54 16.27 11.31 -3.35
CA LYS A 54 15.51 12.33 -4.09
C LYS A 54 14.17 11.79 -4.65
N SER A 55 13.91 10.51 -4.48
CA SER A 55 12.63 9.87 -4.76
C SER A 55 11.85 9.79 -3.46
N VAL A 56 10.54 10.01 -3.50
CA VAL A 56 9.63 9.89 -2.35
C VAL A 56 9.50 8.40 -1.99
N ASP A 57 10.58 7.82 -1.50
CA ASP A 57 10.75 6.40 -1.25
C ASP A 57 10.60 6.16 0.25
N ALA A 58 9.35 6.10 0.68
CA ALA A 58 9.03 5.67 2.03
C ALA A 58 9.12 4.13 2.09
N THR A 59 10.06 3.61 2.88
CA THR A 59 10.08 2.19 3.23
C THR A 59 9.15 2.01 4.43
N LEU A 60 8.16 1.12 4.34
CA LEU A 60 7.29 0.78 5.48
C LEU A 60 7.83 -0.46 6.18
N ASN A 61 8.14 -0.31 7.47
CA ASN A 61 8.50 -1.43 8.34
C ASN A 61 7.28 -1.82 9.18
N PHE A 62 6.63 -2.92 8.82
CA PHE A 62 5.46 -3.42 9.53
C PHE A 62 5.82 -3.84 10.96
N ALA A 63 5.18 -3.20 11.94
CA ALA A 63 5.45 -3.42 13.36
C ALA A 63 4.20 -3.10 14.18
N PRO A 64 3.87 -3.90 15.23
CA PRO A 64 2.69 -3.63 16.07
C PRO A 64 2.72 -2.28 16.80
N SER A 65 3.91 -1.72 16.99
CA SER A 65 4.15 -0.41 17.61
C SER A 65 4.10 0.76 16.61
N GLY A 66 3.89 0.47 15.31
CA GLY A 66 3.83 1.48 14.26
C GLY A 66 2.53 2.29 14.26
N GLU A 67 2.50 3.30 13.41
CA GLU A 67 1.31 4.10 13.14
C GLU A 67 0.41 3.39 12.12
N ASP A 68 -0.89 3.67 12.15
CA ASP A 68 -1.81 3.14 11.14
C ASP A 68 -1.52 3.76 9.78
N GLN A 69 -1.27 2.91 8.79
CA GLN A 69 -0.99 3.28 7.41
C GLN A 69 -1.98 2.56 6.47
N ALA A 70 -2.46 3.27 5.45
CA ALA A 70 -3.27 2.68 4.41
C ALA A 70 -2.38 1.97 3.38
N VAL A 71 -2.50 0.64 3.28
CA VAL A 71 -1.63 -0.20 2.45
C VAL A 71 -2.44 -0.92 1.39
N LEU A 72 -2.05 -0.70 0.12
CA LEU A 72 -2.64 -1.34 -1.05
C LEU A 72 -1.71 -2.40 -1.61
N TYR A 73 -2.16 -3.65 -1.63
CA TYR A 73 -1.44 -4.78 -2.23
C TYR A 73 -1.93 -5.03 -3.65
N LEU A 74 -0.97 -5.19 -4.56
CA LEU A 74 -1.15 -5.33 -5.99
C LEU A 74 -0.49 -6.63 -6.48
N THR A 75 -1.03 -7.28 -7.50
CA THR A 75 -0.33 -8.37 -8.20
C THR A 75 -0.31 -8.14 -9.71
N SER A 76 0.71 -8.64 -10.41
CA SER A 76 0.69 -8.75 -11.89
C SER A 76 0.50 -10.20 -12.35
N ASP A 77 0.20 -11.11 -11.43
CA ASP A 77 -0.03 -12.54 -11.69
C ASP A 77 -1.54 -12.78 -11.87
N PHE A 78 -1.97 -12.91 -13.12
CA PHE A 78 -3.37 -13.08 -13.54
C PHE A 78 -3.53 -14.17 -14.61
#